data_AF-A0A9X7HBA6-F1
#
_entry.id   AF-A0A9X7HBA6-F1
#
_cell.length_a   1.000
_cell.length_b   1.000
_cell.length_c   1.000
_cell.angle_alpha   90.00
_cell.angle_beta   90.00
_cell.angle_gamma   90.00
#
_symmetry.space_group_name_H-M   'P 1'
#
loop_
_entity.id
_entity.type
_entity.pdbx_description
1 polymer ?
#
loop_
_entity_poly.entity_id
_entity_poly.type
_entity_poly.pdbx_seq_one_letter_code
_entity_poly.pdbx_strand_id
1 'polypeptide(L)'
;MRKYNFVILFLIGFLINSSSQIAEAKNNINQRVPFLEQLMSHSLKHEEVQYIKIKNDSGQERLFSINDGFQELVLRKVVHWLNNSSRVNGTKVSINNPSNKLTLKMANDEVITIEPAYTCVVDNKRKICTAKDGELIVSENNQKIRLKSQPLYDWLVVGWRKELDGPTKEELLEEALYTRYLNYLSPAYSDFFMCPKIRIEPIDGDPRRHLIFASALNYSGHHGGDYDKLTFSVRDSNITGLQVTNLKIEKHISQEDSNKQCQKFD
;
A
#
# COMPACT_ATOMS: atom_id res chain seq x y z
N MET A 1 -56.61 -14.53 11.23
CA MET A 1 -56.17 -13.15 11.53
C MET A 1 -55.16 -13.19 12.68
N ARG A 2 -54.15 -12.32 12.65
CA ARG A 2 -52.94 -12.21 13.50
C ARG A 2 -51.78 -13.15 13.14
N LYS A 3 -50.72 -12.54 12.56
CA LYS A 3 -49.30 -12.66 12.95
C LYS A 3 -48.42 -11.93 11.91
N TYR A 4 -48.41 -10.59 11.94
CA TYR A 4 -47.50 -9.76 11.13
C TYR A 4 -47.04 -8.49 11.89
N ASN A 5 -46.86 -8.57 13.21
CA ASN A 5 -46.44 -7.40 14.02
C ASN A 5 -45.10 -7.55 14.75
N PHE A 6 -44.38 -8.67 14.60
CA PHE A 6 -43.11 -8.88 15.32
C PHE A 6 -41.84 -8.52 14.53
N VAL A 7 -41.92 -8.44 13.19
CA VAL A 7 -40.74 -8.20 12.34
C VAL A 7 -40.40 -6.71 12.22
N ILE A 8 -41.39 -5.82 12.35
CA ILE A 8 -41.19 -4.36 12.16
C ILE A 8 -40.50 -3.73 13.38
N LEU A 9 -40.71 -4.24 14.60
CA LEU A 9 -40.07 -3.71 15.81
C LEU A 9 -38.57 -4.01 15.89
N PHE A 10 -38.11 -5.13 15.31
CA PHE A 10 -36.68 -5.46 15.25
C PHE A 10 -35.90 -4.57 14.26
N LEU A 11 -36.53 -4.18 13.15
CA LEU A 11 -35.90 -3.29 12.16
C LEU A 11 -35.74 -1.85 12.67
N ILE A 12 -36.67 -1.37 13.50
CA ILE A 12 -36.56 -0.03 14.10
C ILE A 12 -35.49 0.02 15.20
N GLY A 13 -35.33 -1.06 15.99
CA GLY A 13 -34.26 -1.17 16.99
C GLY A 13 -32.86 -1.15 16.39
N PHE A 14 -32.66 -1.78 15.22
CA PHE A 14 -31.38 -1.75 14.49
C PHE A 14 -31.05 -0.37 13.92
N LEU A 15 -32.05 0.38 13.44
CA LEU A 15 -31.85 1.72 12.88
C LEU A 15 -31.51 2.78 13.95
N ILE A 16 -32.02 2.62 15.17
CA ILE A 16 -31.72 3.54 16.29
C ILE A 16 -30.32 3.28 16.86
N ASN A 17 -29.87 2.01 16.94
CA ASN A 17 -28.50 1.69 17.35
C ASN A 17 -27.45 2.05 16.29
N SER A 18 -27.77 1.98 14.99
CA SER A 18 -26.84 2.45 13.96
C SER A 18 -26.65 3.97 13.99
N SER A 19 -27.68 4.73 14.35
CA SER A 19 -27.57 6.19 14.42
C SER A 19 -26.84 6.67 15.68
N SER A 20 -26.90 5.96 16.82
CA SER A 20 -26.04 6.27 17.97
C SER A 20 -24.58 5.90 17.71
N GLN A 21 -24.30 4.78 17.03
CA GLN A 21 -22.93 4.40 16.66
C GLN A 21 -22.32 5.33 15.60
N ILE A 22 -23.13 5.85 14.67
CA ILE A 22 -22.68 6.87 13.70
C ILE A 22 -22.46 8.23 14.39
N ALA A 23 -23.22 8.55 15.45
CA ALA A 23 -23.01 9.76 16.26
C ALA A 23 -21.79 9.63 17.19
N GLU A 24 -21.54 8.46 17.80
CA GLU A 24 -20.34 8.18 18.58
C GLU A 24 -19.08 8.09 17.72
N ALA A 25 -19.16 7.52 16.50
CA ALA A 25 -18.05 7.52 15.55
C ALA A 25 -17.71 8.94 15.04
N LYS A 26 -18.68 9.86 14.98
CA LYS A 26 -18.44 11.27 14.64
C LYS A 26 -17.84 12.08 15.80
N ASN A 27 -18.13 11.71 17.05
CA ASN A 27 -17.61 12.44 18.21
C ASN A 27 -16.13 12.15 18.53
N ASN A 28 -15.54 11.08 17.99
CA ASN A 28 -14.11 10.76 18.16
C ASN A 28 -13.19 11.37 17.08
N ILE A 29 -13.72 12.16 16.15
CA ILE A 29 -12.93 12.79 15.07
C ILE A 29 -12.22 14.07 15.55
N ASN A 30 -12.67 14.66 16.68
CA ASN A 30 -12.26 16.00 17.11
C ASN A 30 -10.95 16.10 17.92
N GLN A 31 -10.17 15.02 18.02
CA GLN A 31 -8.81 15.07 18.59
C GLN A 31 -7.82 14.21 17.79
N ARG A 32 -7.84 14.31 16.45
CA ARG A 32 -6.70 13.80 15.67
C ARG A 32 -5.56 14.80 15.73
N VAL A 33 -4.40 14.28 16.11
CA VAL A 33 -3.13 15.01 16.18
C VAL A 33 -2.79 15.56 14.79
N PRO A 34 -2.48 16.87 14.64
CA PRO A 34 -2.09 17.48 13.37
C PRO A 34 -0.93 16.74 12.69
N PHE A 35 -0.86 16.75 11.35
CA PHE A 35 0.14 15.98 10.61
C PHE A 35 1.57 16.32 11.05
N LEU A 36 1.91 17.61 11.18
CA LEU A 36 3.25 18.00 11.60
C LEU A 36 3.58 17.47 13.01
N GLU A 37 2.61 17.41 13.92
CA GLU A 37 2.81 16.85 15.25
C GLU A 37 3.04 15.33 15.19
N GLN A 38 2.23 14.59 14.42
CA GLN A 38 2.45 13.16 14.17
C GLN A 38 3.81 12.86 13.56
N LEU A 39 4.25 13.70 12.63
CA LEU A 39 5.54 13.58 11.97
C LEU A 39 6.69 13.82 12.96
N MET A 40 6.55 14.78 13.88
CA MET A 40 7.55 15.01 14.93
C MET A 40 7.59 13.89 15.97
N SER A 41 6.48 13.19 16.20
CA SER A 41 6.42 12.00 17.06
C SER A 41 6.72 10.69 16.32
N HIS A 42 7.11 10.74 15.05
CA HIS A 42 7.41 9.56 14.22
C HIS A 42 6.25 8.55 14.17
N SER A 43 5.01 9.03 14.25
CA SER A 43 3.81 8.21 14.43
C SER A 43 2.86 8.26 13.25
N LEU A 44 3.30 8.80 12.10
CA LEU A 44 2.47 8.86 10.90
C LEU A 44 2.13 7.45 10.41
N LYS A 45 0.84 7.18 10.24
CA LYS A 45 0.34 5.90 9.74
C LYS A 45 0.03 6.03 8.25
N HIS A 46 0.40 5.01 7.47
CA HIS A 46 0.18 5.06 6.02
C HIS A 46 -1.30 4.91 5.67
N GLU A 47 -2.08 4.26 6.53
CA GLU A 47 -3.52 4.12 6.46
C GLU A 47 -4.25 5.47 6.60
N GLU A 48 -3.57 6.49 7.14
CA GLU A 48 -4.08 7.85 7.24
C GLU A 48 -3.81 8.69 5.98
N VAL A 49 -3.09 8.16 4.99
CA VAL A 49 -2.82 8.80 3.70
C VAL A 49 -3.75 8.20 2.64
N GLN A 50 -4.64 9.00 2.06
CA GLN A 50 -5.53 8.56 0.99
C GLN A 50 -4.80 8.39 -0.35
N TYR A 51 -3.99 9.39 -0.70
CA TYR A 51 -3.20 9.36 -1.93
C TYR A 51 -1.96 10.25 -1.84
N ILE A 52 -1.00 9.95 -2.71
CA ILE A 52 0.16 10.78 -3.01
C ILE A 52 0.06 11.22 -4.46
N LYS A 53 0.12 12.52 -4.72
CA LYS A 53 0.19 13.08 -6.06
C LYS A 53 1.53 13.77 -6.27
N ILE A 54 2.26 13.37 -7.31
CA ILE A 54 3.46 14.07 -7.78
C ILE A 54 3.10 14.94 -8.97
N LYS A 55 3.62 16.17 -9.00
CA LYS A 55 3.57 17.05 -10.17
C LYS A 55 4.92 17.73 -10.36
N ASN A 56 5.43 17.73 -11.59
CA ASN A 56 6.65 18.46 -11.94
C ASN A 56 6.36 19.77 -12.67
N ASP A 57 7.41 20.59 -12.83
CA ASP A 57 7.39 21.86 -13.56
C ASP A 57 7.03 21.72 -15.06
N SER A 58 7.27 20.54 -15.62
CA SER A 58 6.95 20.16 -17.00
C SER A 58 5.48 19.75 -17.18
N GLY A 59 4.69 19.73 -16.10
CA GLY A 59 3.28 19.36 -16.12
C GLY A 59 2.99 17.86 -16.06
N GLN A 60 4.01 17.00 -16.00
CA GLN A 60 3.83 15.57 -15.75
C GLN A 60 3.31 15.37 -14.33
N GLU A 61 2.33 14.47 -14.19
CA GLU A 61 1.77 14.10 -12.90
C GLU A 61 1.57 12.60 -12.77
N ARG A 62 1.61 12.13 -11.52
CA ARG A 62 1.32 10.74 -11.16
C ARG A 62 0.60 10.67 -9.83
N LEU A 63 -0.38 9.79 -9.73
CA LEU A 63 -1.20 9.56 -8.54
C LEU A 63 -0.95 8.14 -8.03
N PHE A 64 -0.64 8.02 -6.75
CA PHE A 64 -0.52 6.76 -6.00
C PHE A 64 -1.66 6.73 -4.99
N SER A 65 -2.53 5.72 -5.02
CA SER A 65 -3.73 5.64 -4.16
C SER A 65 -3.60 4.50 -3.16
N ILE A 66 -4.23 4.63 -1.99
CA ILE A 66 -4.33 3.51 -1.04
C ILE A 66 -5.29 2.41 -1.51
N ASN A 67 -6.24 2.74 -2.40
CA ASN A 67 -7.34 1.84 -2.75
C ASN A 67 -7.04 0.88 -3.92
N ASP A 68 -5.89 0.98 -4.57
CA ASP A 68 -5.54 0.13 -5.71
C ASP A 68 -4.72 -1.12 -5.30
N GLY A 69 -4.43 -1.29 -4.00
CA GLY A 69 -3.71 -2.43 -3.40
C GLY A 69 -2.24 -2.56 -3.79
N PHE A 70 -1.82 -1.92 -4.87
CA PHE A 70 -0.47 -2.00 -5.43
C PHE A 70 0.35 -0.76 -5.09
N GLN A 71 -0.24 0.42 -5.21
CA GLN A 71 0.42 1.70 -4.96
C GLN A 71 0.40 2.06 -3.47
N GLU A 72 -0.32 1.29 -2.65
CA GLU A 72 -0.18 1.30 -1.19
C GLU A 72 1.27 1.12 -0.74
N LEU A 73 2.07 0.29 -1.45
CA LEU A 73 3.49 0.11 -1.15
C LEU A 73 4.27 1.43 -1.27
N VAL A 74 3.91 2.29 -2.22
CA VAL A 74 4.52 3.60 -2.39
C VAL A 74 4.14 4.51 -1.22
N LEU A 75 2.87 4.46 -0.76
CA LEU A 75 2.42 5.21 0.41
C LEU A 75 3.19 4.78 1.67
N ARG A 76 3.29 3.47 1.92
CA ARG A 76 4.07 2.89 3.04
C ARG A 76 5.51 3.36 3.01
N LYS A 77 6.15 3.32 1.83
CA LYS A 77 7.54 3.75 1.61
C LYS A 77 7.74 5.24 1.92
N VAL A 78 6.87 6.10 1.40
CA VAL A 78 6.94 7.56 1.63
C VAL A 78 6.71 7.89 3.09
N VAL A 79 5.70 7.29 3.73
CA VAL A 79 5.44 7.47 5.16
C VAL A 79 6.59 6.97 6.02
N HIS A 80 7.18 5.83 5.68
CA HIS A 80 8.37 5.32 6.35
C HIS A 80 9.53 6.31 6.27
N TRP A 81 9.79 6.92 5.10
CA TRP A 81 10.86 7.91 4.98
C TRP A 81 10.55 9.24 5.68
N LEU A 82 9.28 9.61 5.78
CA LEU A 82 8.85 10.77 6.56
C LEU A 82 9.10 10.54 8.05
N ASN A 83 8.64 9.40 8.57
CA ASN A 83 8.88 9.02 9.96
C ASN A 83 10.37 8.83 10.26
N ASN A 84 11.21 8.47 9.29
CA ASN A 84 12.66 8.36 9.52
C ASN A 84 13.45 9.61 9.14
N SER A 85 12.77 10.71 8.81
CA SER A 85 13.42 11.98 8.51
C SER A 85 13.86 12.71 9.78
N SER A 86 14.90 13.53 9.66
CA SER A 86 15.37 14.37 10.76
C SER A 86 15.11 15.84 10.48
N ARG A 87 14.72 16.60 11.50
CA ARG A 87 14.54 18.05 11.37
C ARG A 87 15.89 18.74 11.23
N VAL A 88 15.97 19.71 10.33
CA VAL A 88 17.16 20.54 10.15
C VAL A 88 16.82 22.02 10.28
N ASN A 89 17.75 22.80 10.82
CA ASN A 89 17.66 24.24 10.84
C ASN A 89 18.01 24.79 9.46
N GLY A 90 17.24 25.76 8.98
CA GLY A 90 17.51 26.40 7.69
C GLY A 90 16.36 27.28 7.23
N THR A 91 16.64 28.08 6.21
CA THR A 91 15.64 28.92 5.56
C THR A 91 14.56 28.06 4.90
N LYS A 92 13.29 28.37 5.18
CA LYS A 92 12.13 27.65 4.65
C LYS A 92 11.63 28.31 3.36
N VAL A 93 12.53 28.41 2.39
CA VAL A 93 12.23 29.09 1.12
C VAL A 93 11.59 28.09 0.18
N SER A 94 10.31 28.31 -0.10
CA SER A 94 9.63 27.71 -1.24
C SER A 94 9.90 28.55 -2.49
N ILE A 95 10.06 27.89 -3.62
CA ILE A 95 10.09 28.55 -4.93
C ILE A 95 8.73 28.37 -5.61
N ASN A 96 8.30 29.33 -6.43
CA ASN A 96 6.95 29.30 -7.01
C ASN A 96 6.73 28.07 -7.90
N ASN A 97 7.78 27.60 -8.59
CA ASN A 97 7.77 26.42 -9.44
C ASN A 97 8.90 25.46 -9.01
N PRO A 98 8.68 24.63 -7.98
CA PRO A 98 9.63 23.59 -7.63
C PRO A 98 9.69 22.53 -8.74
N SER A 99 10.87 21.96 -8.98
CA SER A 99 11.06 20.96 -10.04
C SER A 99 10.12 19.76 -9.88
N ASN A 100 9.90 19.32 -8.64
CA ASN A 100 8.87 18.34 -8.30
C ASN A 100 8.17 18.77 -7.00
N LYS A 101 6.86 18.60 -6.97
CA LYS A 101 6.01 18.80 -5.80
C LYS A 101 5.21 17.53 -5.54
N LEU A 102 5.29 17.05 -4.30
CA LEU A 102 4.52 15.95 -3.78
C LEU A 102 3.40 16.50 -2.91
N THR A 103 2.18 16.03 -3.15
CA THR A 103 1.00 16.34 -2.34
C THR A 103 0.51 15.07 -1.68
N LEU A 104 0.45 15.04 -0.36
CA LEU A 104 -0.25 13.97 0.39
C LEU A 104 -1.64 14.49 0.72
N LYS A 105 -2.65 13.70 0.37
CA LYS A 105 -4.01 13.91 0.87
C LYS A 105 -4.24 12.95 2.02
N MET A 106 -4.50 13.51 3.19
CA MET A 106 -4.77 12.77 4.40
C MET A 106 -6.25 12.32 4.46
N ALA A 107 -6.54 11.31 5.27
CA ALA A 107 -7.88 10.76 5.47
C ALA A 107 -8.86 11.76 6.11
N ASN A 108 -8.34 12.74 6.83
CA ASN A 108 -9.08 13.86 7.43
C ASN A 108 -9.23 15.07 6.48
N ASP A 109 -9.00 14.85 5.19
CA ASP A 109 -9.00 15.87 4.14
C ASP A 109 -7.86 16.91 4.18
N GLU A 110 -6.93 16.83 5.14
CA GLU A 110 -5.76 17.70 5.16
C GLU A 110 -4.86 17.46 3.94
N VAL A 111 -4.23 18.53 3.47
CA VAL A 111 -3.36 18.51 2.29
C VAL A 111 -1.97 18.96 2.70
N ILE A 112 -1.03 18.03 2.60
CA ILE A 112 0.38 18.28 2.92
C ILE A 112 1.15 18.41 1.61
N THR A 113 2.05 19.38 1.56
CA THR A 113 2.91 19.57 0.38
C THR A 113 4.37 19.39 0.75
N ILE A 114 5.09 18.63 -0.07
CA ILE A 114 6.50 18.32 0.08
C ILE A 114 7.22 18.70 -1.20
N GLU A 115 8.31 19.44 -1.06
CA GLU A 115 9.14 19.90 -2.16
C GLU A 115 10.62 19.88 -1.75
N PRO A 116 11.57 19.85 -2.70
CA PRO A 116 12.99 20.04 -2.40
C PRO A 116 13.22 21.35 -1.64
N ALA A 117 14.14 21.34 -0.68
CA ALA A 117 14.58 22.58 -0.03
C ALA A 117 15.57 23.34 -0.92
N TYR A 118 15.51 24.67 -0.90
CA TYR A 118 16.41 25.52 -1.67
C TYR A 118 17.21 26.48 -0.77
N THR A 119 18.43 26.75 -1.18
CA THR A 119 19.25 27.84 -0.66
C THR A 119 19.30 28.93 -1.72
N CYS A 120 18.82 30.12 -1.39
CA CYS A 120 18.77 31.23 -2.34
C CYS A 120 19.73 32.34 -1.93
N VAL A 121 20.56 32.78 -2.86
CA VAL A 121 21.45 33.94 -2.73
C VAL A 121 21.00 35.03 -3.68
N VAL A 122 21.11 36.29 -3.25
CA VAL A 122 20.85 37.45 -4.10
C VAL A 122 22.20 37.95 -4.59
N ASP A 123 22.45 37.82 -5.89
CA ASP A 123 23.63 38.34 -6.55
C ASP A 123 23.20 39.34 -7.63
N ASN A 124 23.74 40.56 -7.60
CA ASN A 124 23.46 41.60 -8.60
C ASN A 124 21.96 41.78 -8.94
N LYS A 125 21.10 41.85 -7.90
CA LYS A 125 19.63 41.93 -7.98
C LYS A 125 18.94 40.70 -8.60
N ARG A 126 19.66 39.62 -8.91
CA ARG A 126 19.10 38.33 -9.33
C ARG A 126 19.08 37.36 -8.15
N LYS A 127 17.94 36.69 -7.93
CA LYS A 127 17.81 35.63 -6.92
C LYS A 127 18.19 34.30 -7.57
N ILE A 128 19.27 33.69 -7.12
CA ILE A 128 19.72 32.37 -7.57
C ILE A 128 19.38 31.38 -6.47
N CYS A 129 18.57 30.36 -6.78
CA CYS A 129 18.18 29.32 -5.83
C CYS A 129 18.76 27.98 -6.27
N THR A 130 19.47 27.30 -5.37
CA THR A 130 20.03 25.96 -5.61
C THR A 130 19.35 24.97 -4.68
N ALA A 131 18.92 23.83 -5.21
CA ALA A 131 18.36 22.76 -4.39
C ALA A 131 19.43 22.27 -3.41
N LYS A 132 19.04 22.02 -2.16
CA LYS A 132 19.92 21.42 -1.17
C LYS A 132 19.66 19.92 -1.13
N ASP A 133 20.68 19.17 -1.51
CA ASP A 133 20.62 17.72 -1.62
C ASP A 133 20.17 17.07 -0.31
N GLY A 134 19.29 16.07 -0.42
CA GLY A 134 18.73 15.33 0.70
C GLY A 134 17.78 16.10 1.61
N GLU A 135 17.48 17.37 1.33
CA GLU A 135 16.63 18.21 2.18
C GLU A 135 15.31 18.60 1.51
N LEU A 136 14.26 18.64 2.32
CA LEU A 136 12.87 18.81 1.90
C LEU A 136 12.18 19.88 2.74
N ILE A 137 11.25 20.59 2.13
CA ILE A 137 10.30 21.47 2.82
C ILE A 137 8.96 20.75 2.85
N VAL A 138 8.43 20.59 4.06
CA VAL A 138 7.08 20.06 4.29
C VAL A 138 6.20 21.20 4.77
N SER A 139 5.07 21.39 4.12
CA SER A 139 4.12 22.46 4.43
C SER A 139 2.73 21.90 4.73
N GLU A 140 2.18 22.31 5.86
CA GLU A 140 0.82 22.03 6.35
C GLU A 140 0.22 23.36 6.82
N ASN A 141 -0.99 23.72 6.37
CA ASN A 141 -1.74 24.88 6.88
C ASN A 141 -0.89 26.17 7.05
N ASN A 142 -0.09 26.52 6.02
CA ASN A 142 0.88 27.62 5.99
C ASN A 142 2.09 27.51 6.94
N GLN A 143 2.13 26.51 7.81
CA GLN A 143 3.33 26.15 8.53
C GLN A 143 4.28 25.39 7.62
N LYS A 144 5.58 25.64 7.79
CA LYS A 144 6.64 24.97 7.04
C LYS A 144 7.66 24.42 7.99
N ILE A 145 8.11 23.20 7.76
CA ILE A 145 9.28 22.63 8.41
C ILE A 145 10.28 22.18 7.34
N ARG A 146 11.53 22.01 7.77
CA ARG A 146 12.62 21.55 6.92
C ARG A 146 13.13 20.23 7.47
N LEU A 147 13.19 19.24 6.60
CA LEU A 147 13.56 17.87 6.93
C LEU A 147 14.76 17.45 6.09
N LYS A 148 15.52 16.49 6.61
CA LYS A 148 16.55 15.76 5.89
C LYS A 148 16.12 14.31 5.76
N SER A 149 15.99 13.86 4.52
CA SER A 149 15.72 12.48 4.12
C SER A 149 16.21 12.29 2.69
N GLN A 150 17.43 11.74 2.55
CA GLN A 150 18.00 11.42 1.24
C GLN A 150 17.07 10.51 0.39
N PRO A 151 16.52 9.40 0.92
CA PRO A 151 15.74 8.51 0.07
C PRO A 151 14.43 9.16 -0.43
N LEU A 152 13.77 9.98 0.40
CA LEU A 152 12.58 10.72 -0.03
C LEU A 152 12.94 11.81 -1.03
N TYR A 153 14.08 12.49 -0.86
CA TYR A 153 14.57 13.48 -1.81
C TYR A 153 14.88 12.86 -3.18
N ASP A 154 15.70 11.81 -3.23
CA ASP A 154 16.05 11.12 -4.47
C ASP A 154 14.81 10.58 -5.19
N TRP A 155 13.87 10.04 -4.40
CA TRP A 155 12.61 9.54 -4.92
C TRP A 155 11.74 10.66 -5.50
N LEU A 156 11.61 11.79 -4.82
CA LEU A 156 10.85 12.95 -5.29
C LEU A 156 11.47 13.56 -6.56
N VAL A 157 12.79 13.60 -6.64
CA VAL A 157 13.50 14.21 -7.77
C VAL A 157 13.39 13.34 -9.03
N VAL A 158 13.56 12.03 -8.92
CA VAL A 158 13.55 11.11 -10.08
C VAL A 158 12.91 9.75 -9.83
N GLY A 159 12.94 9.21 -8.61
CA GLY A 159 12.56 7.82 -8.34
C GLY A 159 11.10 7.48 -8.61
N TRP A 160 10.17 8.41 -8.39
CA TRP A 160 8.73 8.20 -8.59
C TRP A 160 8.36 7.76 -10.02
N ARG A 161 9.18 8.09 -11.02
CA ARG A 161 8.97 7.70 -12.43
C ARG A 161 9.21 6.21 -12.67
N LYS A 162 9.95 5.55 -11.78
CA LYS A 162 10.31 4.14 -11.86
C LYS A 162 9.40 3.25 -11.02
N GLU A 163 8.48 3.83 -10.26
CA GLU A 163 7.49 3.02 -9.53
C GLU A 163 6.64 2.25 -10.54
N LEU A 164 6.37 0.98 -10.23
CA LEU A 164 5.55 0.14 -11.09
C LEU A 164 4.13 0.71 -11.15
N ASP A 165 3.47 0.59 -12.30
CA ASP A 165 2.12 1.12 -12.51
C ASP A 165 1.09 0.00 -12.54
N GLY A 166 0.84 -0.56 -11.36
CA GLY A 166 0.02 -1.77 -11.22
C GLY A 166 0.81 -3.04 -11.57
N PRO A 167 0.10 -4.19 -11.57
CA PRO A 167 0.70 -5.48 -11.85
C PRO A 167 1.21 -5.55 -13.29
N THR A 168 2.38 -6.14 -13.45
CA THR A 168 2.94 -6.52 -14.75
C THR A 168 2.06 -7.55 -15.45
N LYS A 169 2.25 -7.70 -16.77
CA LYS A 169 1.54 -8.74 -17.54
C LYS A 169 1.82 -10.13 -16.96
N GLU A 170 3.05 -10.35 -16.51
CA GLU A 170 3.49 -11.58 -15.87
C GLU A 170 2.75 -11.81 -14.55
N GLU A 171 2.66 -10.80 -13.68
CA GLU A 171 1.90 -10.88 -12.42
C GLU A 171 0.40 -11.12 -12.65
N LEU A 172 -0.20 -10.46 -13.66
CA LEU A 172 -1.60 -10.71 -14.04
C LEU A 172 -1.81 -12.13 -14.58
N LEU A 173 -0.84 -12.66 -15.33
CA LEU A 173 -0.88 -14.03 -15.82
C LEU A 173 -0.75 -15.02 -14.65
N GLU A 174 0.13 -14.74 -13.69
CA GLU A 174 0.26 -15.52 -12.46
C GLU A 174 -1.04 -15.54 -11.66
N GLU A 175 -1.71 -14.39 -11.48
CA GLU A 175 -3.02 -14.28 -10.81
C GLU A 175 -4.14 -15.04 -11.55
N ALA A 176 -4.17 -14.96 -12.88
CA ALA A 176 -5.14 -15.68 -13.69
C ALA A 176 -4.93 -17.21 -13.59
N LEU A 177 -3.67 -17.66 -13.63
CA LEU A 177 -3.30 -19.06 -13.43
C LEU A 177 -3.61 -19.53 -12.01
N TYR A 178 -3.36 -18.67 -11.00
CA TYR A 178 -3.77 -18.89 -9.61
C TYR A 178 -5.25 -19.24 -9.52
N THR A 179 -6.11 -18.37 -10.04
CA THR A 179 -7.56 -18.54 -9.97
C THR A 179 -7.98 -19.84 -10.63
N ARG A 180 -7.32 -20.21 -11.75
CA ARG A 180 -7.56 -21.50 -12.40
C ARG A 180 -7.23 -22.67 -11.49
N TYR A 181 -6.08 -22.68 -10.80
CA TYR A 181 -5.61 -23.83 -10.03
C TYR A 181 -6.21 -23.96 -8.63
N LEU A 182 -6.52 -22.85 -7.95
CA LEU A 182 -7.15 -22.88 -6.62
C LEU A 182 -8.48 -23.63 -6.66
N ASN A 183 -9.26 -23.46 -7.74
CA ASN A 183 -10.54 -24.15 -7.94
C ASN A 183 -10.43 -25.68 -8.03
N TYR A 184 -9.22 -26.22 -8.24
CA TYR A 184 -8.97 -27.66 -8.24
C TYR A 184 -8.51 -28.19 -6.88
N LEU A 185 -8.27 -27.31 -5.91
CA LEU A 185 -8.10 -27.73 -4.53
C LEU A 185 -9.45 -28.13 -3.94
N SER A 186 -9.43 -29.09 -3.01
CA SER A 186 -10.63 -29.49 -2.27
C SER A 186 -11.28 -28.28 -1.58
N PRO A 187 -12.62 -28.22 -1.46
CA PRO A 187 -13.32 -27.21 -0.66
C PRO A 187 -12.79 -27.10 0.79
N ALA A 188 -12.14 -28.15 1.31
CA ALA A 188 -11.47 -28.13 2.61
C ALA A 188 -10.35 -27.07 2.73
N TYR A 189 -9.89 -26.49 1.61
CA TYR A 189 -8.86 -25.46 1.56
C TYR A 189 -9.40 -24.09 1.16
N SER A 190 -10.72 -23.88 1.19
CA SER A 190 -11.35 -22.61 0.80
C SER A 190 -10.95 -21.41 1.65
N ASP A 191 -10.41 -21.66 2.85
CA ASP A 191 -9.91 -20.62 3.74
C ASP A 191 -8.50 -20.12 3.35
N PHE A 192 -7.83 -20.79 2.41
CA PHE A 192 -6.49 -20.42 1.96
C PHE A 192 -6.54 -19.52 0.71
N PHE A 193 -5.75 -18.45 0.74
CA PHE A 193 -5.53 -17.49 -0.35
C PHE A 193 -4.10 -17.65 -0.84
N MET A 194 -3.89 -17.94 -2.14
CA MET A 194 -2.52 -18.16 -2.64
C MET A 194 -1.68 -16.90 -2.59
N CYS A 195 -0.40 -17.08 -2.30
CA CYS A 195 0.60 -16.06 -2.52
C CYS A 195 0.72 -15.75 -4.03
N PRO A 196 0.99 -14.48 -4.40
CA PRO A 196 1.01 -14.04 -5.80
C PRO A 196 2.01 -14.81 -6.68
N LYS A 197 3.15 -15.21 -6.11
CA LYS A 197 4.22 -15.85 -6.87
C LYS A 197 4.04 -17.36 -6.95
N ILE A 198 4.00 -17.87 -8.18
CA ILE A 198 4.01 -19.29 -8.52
C ILE A 198 5.25 -19.62 -9.34
N ARG A 199 5.81 -20.83 -9.17
CA ARG A 199 6.88 -21.33 -10.05
C ARG A 199 6.28 -22.29 -11.07
N ILE A 200 6.63 -22.13 -12.35
CA ILE A 200 6.13 -22.96 -13.45
C ILE A 200 7.31 -23.60 -14.18
N GLU A 201 7.27 -24.92 -14.33
CA GLU A 201 8.28 -25.69 -15.06
C GLU A 201 7.63 -26.49 -16.20
N PRO A 202 8.24 -26.55 -17.40
CA PRO A 202 7.73 -27.39 -18.48
C PRO A 202 7.97 -28.87 -18.18
N ILE A 203 7.02 -29.73 -18.59
CA ILE A 203 7.15 -31.18 -18.48
C ILE A 203 7.72 -31.71 -19.79
N ASP A 204 8.89 -32.35 -19.71
CA ASP A 204 9.65 -32.89 -20.84
C ASP A 204 9.89 -31.87 -21.98
N GLY A 205 10.00 -30.58 -21.63
CA GLY A 205 10.19 -29.49 -22.59
C GLY A 205 8.96 -29.16 -23.47
N ASP A 206 7.79 -29.77 -23.23
CA ASP A 206 6.56 -29.43 -23.95
C ASP A 206 5.91 -28.18 -23.35
N PRO A 207 5.76 -27.08 -24.13
CA PRO A 207 5.20 -25.82 -23.64
C PRO A 207 3.69 -25.88 -23.34
N ARG A 208 3.04 -27.04 -23.51
CA ARG A 208 1.62 -27.26 -23.17
C ARG A 208 1.44 -28.09 -21.91
N ARG A 209 2.54 -28.52 -21.27
CA ARG A 209 2.53 -29.38 -20.09
C ARG A 209 3.38 -28.74 -19.01
N HIS A 210 2.79 -28.49 -17.85
CA HIS A 210 3.39 -27.67 -16.81
C HIS A 210 3.33 -28.36 -15.45
N LEU A 211 4.40 -28.19 -14.68
CA LEU A 211 4.41 -28.43 -13.25
C LEU A 211 4.44 -27.07 -12.55
N ILE A 212 3.36 -26.76 -11.84
CA ILE A 212 3.20 -25.53 -11.08
C ILE A 212 3.50 -25.83 -9.62
N PHE A 213 4.27 -24.97 -8.97
CA PHE A 213 4.50 -24.99 -7.54
C PHE A 213 3.89 -23.72 -6.97
N ALA A 214 3.08 -23.90 -5.93
CA ALA A 214 2.26 -22.85 -5.36
C ALA A 214 2.25 -22.92 -3.85
N SER A 215 1.97 -21.78 -3.22
CA SER A 215 1.75 -21.69 -1.79
C SER A 215 0.65 -20.71 -1.46
N ALA A 216 0.00 -20.86 -0.30
CA ALA A 216 -1.11 -20.05 0.16
C ALA A 216 -1.06 -19.80 1.65
N LEU A 217 -1.75 -18.76 2.11
CA LEU A 217 -1.93 -18.40 3.52
C LEU A 217 -3.42 -18.43 3.88
N ASN A 218 -3.75 -18.83 5.10
CA ASN A 218 -5.13 -18.80 5.60
C ASN A 218 -5.66 -17.36 5.77
N TYR A 219 -6.98 -17.18 5.60
CA TYR A 219 -7.67 -15.91 5.79
C TYR A 219 -7.45 -15.34 7.19
N SER A 220 -7.57 -16.18 8.22
CA SER A 220 -7.51 -15.72 9.61
C SER A 220 -6.19 -15.03 9.96
N GLY A 221 -5.07 -15.44 9.36
CA GLY A 221 -3.77 -14.78 9.55
C GLY A 221 -3.81 -13.30 9.16
N HIS A 222 -4.52 -12.96 8.08
CA HIS A 222 -4.68 -11.58 7.61
C HIS A 222 -5.63 -10.73 8.47
N HIS A 223 -6.39 -11.36 9.38
CA HIS A 223 -7.37 -10.71 10.24
C HIS A 223 -7.04 -10.81 11.74
N GLY A 224 -5.75 -10.96 12.07
CA GLY A 224 -5.25 -10.95 13.44
C GLY A 224 -5.30 -12.31 14.15
N GLY A 225 -5.52 -13.39 13.40
CA GLY A 225 -5.27 -14.76 13.84
C GLY A 225 -3.86 -15.24 13.49
N ASP A 226 -3.59 -16.51 13.75
CA ASP A 226 -2.32 -17.14 13.38
C ASP A 226 -2.27 -17.46 11.88
N TYR A 227 -1.07 -17.37 11.30
CA TYR A 227 -0.83 -17.74 9.91
C TYR A 227 -0.61 -19.25 9.78
N ASP A 228 -1.37 -19.87 8.89
CA ASP A 228 -1.14 -21.21 8.39
C ASP A 228 -0.74 -21.11 6.92
N LYS A 229 0.24 -21.90 6.51
CA LYS A 229 0.77 -21.99 5.16
C LYS A 229 0.35 -23.30 4.51
N LEU A 230 -0.23 -23.21 3.32
CA LEU A 230 -0.45 -24.35 2.43
C LEU A 230 0.61 -24.33 1.32
N THR A 231 1.21 -25.46 1.02
CA THR A 231 2.08 -25.64 -0.16
C THR A 231 1.56 -26.80 -0.99
N PHE A 232 1.63 -26.68 -2.31
CA PHE A 232 1.16 -27.73 -3.20
C PHE A 232 1.81 -27.63 -4.57
N SER A 233 1.66 -28.70 -5.35
CA SER A 233 2.09 -28.75 -6.75
C SER A 233 0.94 -29.15 -7.64
N VAL A 234 0.89 -28.62 -8.85
CA VAL A 234 -0.13 -28.94 -9.84
C VAL A 234 0.55 -29.42 -11.11
N ARG A 235 0.20 -30.62 -11.55
CA ARG A 235 0.54 -31.09 -12.90
C ARG A 235 -0.62 -30.71 -13.82
N ASP A 236 -0.36 -29.82 -14.77
CA ASP A 236 -1.33 -29.36 -15.77
C ASP A 236 -0.89 -29.88 -17.14
N SER A 237 -1.62 -30.84 -17.67
CA SER A 237 -1.31 -31.44 -18.97
C SER A 237 -2.58 -31.64 -19.80
N ASN A 238 -2.46 -31.38 -21.09
CA ASN A 238 -3.48 -31.75 -22.09
C ASN A 238 -3.74 -33.27 -22.20
N ILE A 239 -2.90 -34.13 -21.61
CA ILE A 239 -3.05 -35.59 -21.63
C ILE A 239 -3.80 -36.07 -20.39
N THR A 240 -3.32 -35.70 -19.20
CA THR A 240 -3.83 -36.21 -17.92
C THR A 240 -4.80 -35.26 -17.22
N GLY A 241 -5.02 -34.08 -17.80
CA GLY A 241 -5.73 -32.99 -17.13
C GLY A 241 -4.94 -32.42 -15.96
N LEU A 242 -5.67 -31.78 -15.05
CA LEU A 242 -5.15 -31.15 -13.85
C LEU A 242 -5.07 -32.15 -12.68
N GLN A 243 -3.89 -32.26 -12.07
CA GLN A 243 -3.65 -33.14 -10.93
C GLN A 243 -2.89 -32.41 -9.83
N VAL A 244 -3.49 -32.32 -8.65
CA VAL A 244 -2.87 -31.73 -7.46
C VAL A 244 -2.04 -32.79 -6.74
N THR A 245 -0.82 -32.44 -6.35
CA THR A 245 0.14 -33.30 -5.65
C THR A 245 0.88 -32.50 -4.58
N ASN A 246 1.63 -33.19 -3.70
CA ASN A 246 2.51 -32.57 -2.70
C ASN A 246 1.84 -31.53 -1.78
N LEU A 247 0.57 -31.74 -1.46
CA LEU A 247 -0.18 -30.85 -0.59
C LEU A 247 0.29 -30.97 0.87
N LYS A 248 0.71 -29.86 1.49
CA LYS A 248 1.17 -29.79 2.88
C LYS A 248 0.68 -28.51 3.56
N ILE A 249 0.26 -28.63 4.82
CA ILE A 249 -0.05 -27.48 5.67
C ILE A 249 0.99 -27.37 6.78
N GLU A 250 1.55 -26.18 6.93
CA GLU A 250 2.40 -25.76 8.04
C GLU A 250 1.62 -24.75 8.87
N LYS A 251 1.41 -25.03 10.17
CA LYS A 251 0.54 -24.20 11.02
C LYS A 251 1.33 -23.23 11.88
N HIS A 252 0.70 -22.11 12.22
CA HIS A 252 1.24 -21.09 13.13
C HIS A 252 2.63 -20.56 12.71
N ILE A 253 2.82 -20.28 11.41
CA ILE A 253 4.04 -19.64 10.91
C ILE A 253 4.13 -18.19 11.42
N SER A 254 5.34 -17.65 11.46
CA SER A 254 5.56 -16.26 11.89
C SER A 254 5.04 -15.26 10.84
N GLN A 255 4.72 -14.04 11.29
CA GLN A 255 4.39 -12.91 10.39
C GLN A 255 5.54 -12.58 9.43
N GLU A 256 6.79 -12.80 9.88
CA GLU A 256 7.95 -12.59 9.02
C GLU A 256 7.99 -13.62 7.88
N ASP A 257 7.71 -14.88 8.18
CA ASP A 257 7.69 -15.97 7.20
C ASP A 257 6.50 -15.83 6.23
N SER A 258 5.33 -15.39 6.74
CA SER A 258 4.17 -15.10 5.88
C SER A 258 4.47 -13.98 4.89
N ASN A 259 5.16 -12.93 5.34
CA ASN A 259 5.61 -11.84 4.49
C ASN A 259 6.63 -12.30 3.44
N LYS A 260 7.59 -13.16 3.81
CA LYS A 260 8.63 -13.65 2.88
C LYS A 260 8.06 -14.56 1.80
N GLN A 261 7.18 -15.48 2.17
CA GLN A 261 6.64 -16.49 1.25
C GLN A 261 5.93 -15.88 0.05
N CYS A 262 5.19 -14.79 0.27
CA CYS A 262 4.48 -14.13 -0.83
C CYS A 262 5.38 -13.18 -1.65
N GLN A 263 6.63 -12.96 -1.25
CA GLN A 263 7.59 -12.07 -1.95
C GLN A 263 8.54 -12.83 -2.88
N LYS A 264 8.92 -14.07 -2.54
CA LYS A 264 9.82 -14.92 -3.33
C LYS A 264 9.46 -16.40 -3.19
N PHE A 265 9.60 -17.14 -4.28
CA PHE A 265 9.73 -18.59 -4.21
C PHE A 265 11.18 -18.90 -3.82
N ASP A 266 11.39 -19.65 -2.75
CA ASP A 266 12.69 -20.24 -2.40
C ASP A 266 13.08 -21.34 -3.40
#